data_AF-A0A9Q7WJ78-F1
#
_entry.id   AF-A0A9Q7WJ78-F1
#
_cell.length_a   1.000
_cell.length_b   1.000
_cell.length_c   1.000
_cell.angle_alpha   90.00
_cell.angle_beta   90.00
_cell.angle_gamma   90.00
#
_symmetry.space_group_name_H-M   'P 1'
#
loop_
_entity.id
_entity.type
_entity.pdbx_description
1 polymer ?
#
loop_
_entity_poly.entity_id
_entity_poly.type
_entity_poly.pdbx_seq_one_letter_code
_entity_poly.pdbx_strand_id
1 'polypeptide(L)'
;MAFANTLSTSWQIFKTSAKVLSSRKELAVFPLLSGITSLLVLVGMVTLGVLLLPATTGDSIPPLFYPVFAIGYFIVMYVATFWQAALISQANIALEGGDPSVAAGISAAAQRGGRLLPWVLITGVVSWIISAVEERVPFIGRFLDVAWRVVSFQVLPTLVLENLGAIDAVKKTKETLKNAWGHNVVGIVGLNFFTALLSLPGIGLIYLGVAANMAAVTGVFVLFGVLWILVASIVGAALTGIFQTALYRFTVDGHVPGPFAGLDLRQALKTR
;
A
#
# COMPACT_ATOMS: atom_id res chain seq x y z
N MET A 1 17.89 -22.07 -10.51
CA MET A 1 18.59 -20.84 -10.97
C MET A 1 17.66 -19.64 -11.10
N ALA A 2 16.51 -19.74 -11.77
CA ALA A 2 15.56 -18.60 -11.91
C ALA A 2 15.06 -18.02 -10.57
N PHE A 3 14.62 -18.86 -9.64
CA PHE A 3 14.11 -18.42 -8.33
C PHE A 3 15.14 -17.65 -7.49
N ALA A 4 16.40 -18.12 -7.46
CA ALA A 4 17.48 -17.45 -6.74
C ALA A 4 17.79 -16.07 -7.32
N ASN A 5 17.74 -15.92 -8.64
CA ASN A 5 17.92 -14.64 -9.31
C ASN A 5 16.77 -13.68 -8.96
N THR A 6 15.51 -14.14 -9.04
CA THR A 6 14.33 -13.35 -8.65
C THR A 6 14.43 -12.87 -7.19
N LEU A 7 14.81 -13.77 -6.26
CA LEU A 7 14.96 -13.43 -4.86
C LEU A 7 16.08 -12.43 -4.62
N SER A 8 17.22 -12.57 -5.32
CA SER A 8 18.33 -11.62 -5.26
C SER A 8 17.90 -10.24 -5.75
N THR A 9 17.15 -10.16 -6.86
CA THR A 9 16.60 -8.90 -7.37
C THR A 9 15.64 -8.26 -6.39
N SER A 10 14.69 -9.02 -5.85
CA SER A 10 13.76 -8.53 -4.83
C SER A 10 14.47 -8.03 -3.58
N TRP A 11 15.55 -8.71 -3.16
CA TRP A 11 16.38 -8.29 -2.04
C TRP A 11 17.10 -6.97 -2.32
N GLN A 12 17.62 -6.82 -3.53
CA GLN A 12 18.25 -5.58 -3.93
C GLN A 12 17.24 -4.43 -4.02
N ILE A 13 16.05 -4.65 -4.57
CA ILE A 13 14.95 -3.67 -4.56
C ILE A 13 14.63 -3.25 -3.14
N PHE A 14 14.45 -4.20 -2.23
CA PHE A 14 14.19 -3.93 -0.81
C PHE A 14 15.29 -3.07 -0.18
N LYS A 15 16.57 -3.46 -0.36
CA LYS A 15 17.72 -2.71 0.17
C LYS A 15 17.83 -1.31 -0.42
N THR A 16 17.60 -1.15 -1.71
CA THR A 16 17.66 0.16 -2.37
C THR A 16 16.54 1.07 -1.89
N SER A 17 15.31 0.58 -1.81
CA SER A 17 14.20 1.34 -1.21
C SER A 17 14.50 1.68 0.26
N ALA A 18 15.09 0.75 1.02
CA ALA A 18 15.44 0.98 2.42
C ALA A 18 16.57 2.02 2.57
N LYS A 19 17.53 2.03 1.64
CA LYS A 19 18.57 3.07 1.58
C LYS A 19 17.94 4.44 1.33
N VAL A 20 17.05 4.56 0.34
CA VAL A 20 16.33 5.82 0.07
C VAL A 20 15.55 6.27 1.30
N LEU A 21 14.80 5.36 1.94
CA LEU A 21 14.04 5.66 3.16
C LEU A 21 14.94 6.08 4.33
N SER A 22 16.10 5.44 4.49
CA SER A 22 17.06 5.79 5.56
C SER A 22 17.68 7.18 5.36
N SER A 23 17.86 7.58 4.10
CA SER A 23 18.32 8.92 3.74
C SER A 23 17.21 9.97 3.83
N ARG A 24 15.94 9.58 3.62
CA ARG A 24 14.75 10.44 3.58
C ARG A 24 13.65 9.90 4.49
N LYS A 25 13.81 10.10 5.81
CA LYS A 25 12.93 9.54 6.84
C LYS A 25 11.51 10.15 6.80
N GLU A 26 11.37 11.32 6.20
CA GLU A 26 10.11 12.03 5.98
C GLU A 26 9.10 11.17 5.21
N LEU A 27 9.57 10.26 4.34
CA LEU A 27 8.71 9.36 3.57
C LEU A 27 7.94 8.36 4.46
N ALA A 28 8.48 7.96 5.61
CA ALA A 28 7.79 7.09 6.56
C ALA A 28 6.63 7.80 7.28
N VAL A 29 6.61 9.13 7.27
CA VAL A 29 5.56 9.92 7.93
C VAL A 29 4.22 9.74 7.20
N PHE A 30 4.20 9.57 5.87
CA PHE A 30 2.95 9.42 5.14
C PHE A 30 2.19 8.11 5.49
N PRO A 31 2.82 6.92 5.50
CA PRO A 31 2.14 5.72 5.99
C PRO A 31 1.77 5.78 7.47
N LEU A 32 2.58 6.43 8.31
CA LEU A 32 2.24 6.63 9.73
C LEU A 32 0.97 7.47 9.88
N LEU A 33 0.89 8.61 9.19
CA LEU A 33 -0.29 9.47 9.18
C LEU A 33 -1.49 8.76 8.56
N SER A 34 -1.28 7.91 7.54
CA SER A 34 -2.31 7.03 7.00
C SER A 34 -2.88 6.09 8.04
N GLY A 35 -2.02 5.41 8.80
CA GLY A 35 -2.44 4.52 9.88
C GLY A 35 -3.24 5.25 10.96
N ILE A 36 -2.73 6.39 11.44
CA ILE A 36 -3.38 7.19 12.49
C ILE A 36 -4.75 7.70 12.01
N THR A 37 -4.81 8.33 10.84
CA THR A 37 -6.06 8.90 10.31
C THR A 37 -7.08 7.83 9.97
N SER A 38 -6.65 6.68 9.41
CA SER A 38 -7.55 5.55 9.18
C SER A 38 -8.09 4.98 10.48
N LEU A 39 -7.27 4.87 11.52
CA LEU A 39 -7.71 4.42 12.84
C LEU A 39 -8.72 5.38 13.47
N LEU A 40 -8.51 6.70 13.35
CA LEU A 40 -9.47 7.70 13.82
C LEU A 40 -10.82 7.58 13.10
N VAL A 41 -10.82 7.36 11.78
CA VAL A 41 -12.04 7.12 11.02
C VAL A 41 -12.73 5.84 11.51
N LEU A 42 -11.99 4.75 11.71
CA LEU A 42 -12.53 3.48 12.20
C LEU A 42 -13.13 3.62 13.61
N VAL A 43 -12.46 4.32 14.52
CA VAL A 43 -12.99 4.60 15.87
C VAL A 43 -14.29 5.41 15.77
N GLY A 44 -14.32 6.43 14.93
CA GLY A 44 -15.55 7.20 14.66
C GLY A 44 -16.68 6.34 14.11
N MET A 45 -16.39 5.46 13.16
CA MET A 45 -17.37 4.53 12.58
C MET A 45 -17.90 3.53 13.60
N VAL A 46 -17.03 2.93 14.42
CA VAL A 46 -17.44 1.99 15.48
C VAL A 46 -18.30 2.71 16.51
N THR A 47 -17.90 3.92 16.91
CA THR A 47 -18.65 4.74 17.88
C THR A 47 -20.05 5.05 17.34
N LEU A 48 -20.13 5.51 16.08
CA LEU A 48 -21.40 5.77 15.42
C LEU A 48 -22.24 4.49 15.26
N GLY A 49 -21.62 3.36 14.91
CA GLY A 49 -22.28 2.07 14.81
C GLY A 49 -22.90 1.63 16.12
N VAL A 50 -22.17 1.75 17.24
CA VAL A 50 -22.69 1.47 18.60
C VAL A 50 -23.85 2.39 18.97
N LEU A 51 -23.78 3.68 18.60
CA LEU A 51 -24.87 4.65 18.86
C LEU A 51 -26.12 4.40 18.00
N LEU A 52 -25.94 3.86 16.79
CA LEU A 52 -27.04 3.57 15.86
C LEU A 52 -27.71 2.21 16.12
N LEU A 53 -27.04 1.28 16.80
CA LEU A 53 -27.62 0.00 17.20
C LEU A 53 -28.66 0.24 18.29
N PRO A 54 -29.89 -0.31 18.17
CA PRO A 54 -30.89 -0.21 19.21
C PRO A 54 -30.36 -0.84 20.50
N ALA A 55 -30.63 -0.21 21.64
CA ALA A 55 -30.34 -0.80 22.96
C ALA A 55 -31.19 -2.06 23.26
N THR A 56 -32.14 -2.41 22.37
CA THR A 56 -33.08 -3.51 22.55
C THR A 56 -32.74 -4.70 21.66
N THR A 57 -32.88 -5.88 22.25
CA THR A 57 -32.61 -7.23 21.76
C THR A 57 -33.50 -7.67 20.60
N GLY A 58 -33.56 -6.89 19.51
CA GLY A 58 -34.08 -7.36 18.23
C GLY A 58 -32.90 -7.74 17.33
N ASP A 59 -32.88 -8.98 16.84
CA ASP A 59 -31.84 -9.53 15.94
C ASP A 59 -31.71 -8.79 14.58
N SER A 60 -32.47 -7.71 14.37
CA SER A 60 -32.49 -6.94 13.13
C SER A 60 -31.53 -5.75 13.20
N ILE A 61 -30.46 -5.80 12.40
CA ILE A 61 -29.57 -4.68 12.14
C ILE A 61 -30.36 -3.52 11.52
N PRO A 62 -30.26 -2.27 12.03
CA PRO A 62 -30.96 -1.13 11.46
C PRO A 62 -30.65 -0.92 9.97
N PRO A 63 -31.63 -0.55 9.12
CA PRO A 63 -31.39 -0.29 7.71
C PRO A 63 -30.29 0.77 7.45
N LEU A 64 -30.15 1.75 8.35
CA LEU A 64 -29.14 2.82 8.25
C LEU A 64 -27.70 2.32 8.51
N PHE A 65 -27.54 1.14 9.12
CA PHE A 65 -26.22 0.57 9.42
C PHE A 65 -25.41 0.30 8.14
N TYR A 66 -26.00 -0.36 7.15
CA TYR A 66 -25.32 -0.73 5.90
C TYR A 66 -24.75 0.47 5.13
N PRO A 67 -25.51 1.55 4.81
CA PRO A 67 -24.97 2.68 4.09
C PRO A 67 -23.91 3.45 4.90
N VAL A 68 -24.04 3.55 6.23
CA VAL A 68 -23.02 4.21 7.09
C VAL A 68 -21.68 3.47 7.00
N PHE A 69 -21.69 2.15 7.12
CA PHE A 69 -20.46 1.35 7.01
C PHE A 69 -19.90 1.34 5.58
N ALA A 70 -20.77 1.32 4.56
CA ALA A 70 -20.34 1.46 3.17
C ALA A 70 -19.63 2.80 2.91
N ILE A 71 -20.22 3.92 3.36
CA ILE A 71 -19.61 5.25 3.24
C ILE A 71 -18.28 5.29 3.99
N GLY A 72 -18.25 4.78 5.23
CA GLY A 72 -17.03 4.78 6.02
C GLY A 72 -15.91 3.92 5.41
N TYR A 73 -16.24 2.79 4.77
CA TYR A 73 -15.28 2.02 3.98
C TYR A 73 -14.65 2.86 2.86
N PHE A 74 -15.46 3.60 2.09
CA PHE A 74 -14.95 4.50 1.05
C PHE A 74 -14.13 5.67 1.63
N ILE A 75 -14.48 6.18 2.82
CA ILE A 75 -13.68 7.21 3.50
C ILE A 75 -12.31 6.66 3.88
N VAL A 76 -12.22 5.48 4.51
CA VAL A 76 -10.93 4.86 4.86
C VAL A 76 -10.09 4.62 3.61
N MET A 77 -10.70 4.13 2.53
CA MET A 77 -10.01 3.93 1.26
C MET A 77 -9.51 5.24 0.64
N TYR A 78 -10.30 6.32 0.74
CA TYR A 78 -9.88 7.65 0.32
C TYR A 78 -8.70 8.17 1.15
N VAL A 79 -8.76 8.02 2.48
CA VAL A 79 -7.66 8.41 3.38
C VAL A 79 -6.37 7.66 3.01
N ALA A 80 -6.43 6.34 2.87
CA ALA A 80 -5.27 5.55 2.47
C ALA A 80 -4.69 6.00 1.11
N THR A 81 -5.56 6.22 0.13
CA THR A 81 -5.17 6.68 -1.22
C THR A 81 -4.55 8.09 -1.19
N PHE A 82 -5.08 8.99 -0.36
CA PHE A 82 -4.57 10.35 -0.18
C PHE A 82 -3.13 10.34 0.32
N TRP A 83 -2.85 9.55 1.37
CA TRP A 83 -1.50 9.44 1.91
C TRP A 83 -0.54 8.71 0.96
N GLN A 84 -1.04 7.72 0.22
CA GLN A 84 -0.26 7.07 -0.83
C GLN A 84 0.10 8.05 -1.95
N ALA A 85 -0.82 8.94 -2.35
CA ALA A 85 -0.54 9.99 -3.32
C ALA A 85 0.51 11.01 -2.80
N ALA A 86 0.42 11.40 -1.53
CA ALA A 86 1.42 12.25 -0.89
C ALA A 86 2.81 11.58 -0.89
N LEU A 87 2.86 10.29 -0.52
CA LEU A 87 4.08 9.48 -0.54
C LEU A 87 4.66 9.37 -1.95
N ILE A 88 3.85 9.07 -2.96
CA ILE A 88 4.31 8.96 -4.36
C ILE A 88 4.92 10.29 -4.83
N SER A 89 4.27 11.41 -4.54
CA SER A 89 4.77 12.74 -4.90
C SER A 89 6.14 13.03 -4.30
N GLN A 90 6.34 12.76 -3.01
CA GLN A 90 7.61 13.05 -2.34
C GLN A 90 8.68 12.00 -2.59
N ALA A 91 8.29 10.74 -2.78
CA ALA A 91 9.19 9.70 -3.25
C ALA A 91 9.77 10.07 -4.63
N ASN A 92 8.97 10.69 -5.51
CA ASN A 92 9.47 11.16 -6.79
C ASN A 92 10.59 12.20 -6.64
N ILE A 93 10.37 13.21 -5.79
CA ILE A 93 11.38 14.23 -5.48
C ILE A 93 12.65 13.61 -4.89
N ALA A 94 12.50 12.67 -3.95
CA ALA A 94 13.62 11.98 -3.34
C ALA A 94 14.44 11.16 -4.37
N LEU A 95 13.77 10.50 -5.31
CA LEU A 95 14.39 9.70 -6.36
C LEU A 95 15.16 10.53 -7.39
N GLU A 96 14.75 11.79 -7.59
CA GLU A 96 15.43 12.79 -8.43
C GLU A 96 16.59 13.50 -7.70
N GLY A 97 16.84 13.16 -6.42
CA GLY A 97 17.89 13.78 -5.61
C GLY A 97 17.47 15.08 -4.92
N GLY A 98 16.19 15.47 -5.02
CA GLY A 98 15.63 16.61 -4.31
C GLY A 98 15.44 16.36 -2.81
N ASP A 99 14.84 17.35 -2.14
CA ASP A 99 14.55 17.31 -0.71
C ASP A 99 13.03 17.13 -0.47
N PRO A 100 12.59 15.92 -0.06
CA PRO A 100 11.18 15.66 0.21
C PRO A 100 10.71 16.36 1.49
N SER A 101 9.46 16.80 1.50
CA SER A 101 8.84 17.45 2.66
C SER A 101 7.43 16.92 2.91
N VAL A 102 7.10 16.69 4.19
CA VAL A 102 5.77 16.26 4.61
C VAL A 102 4.69 17.27 4.22
N ALA A 103 4.95 18.56 4.46
CA ALA A 103 4.01 19.63 4.12
C ALA A 103 3.78 19.74 2.60
N ALA A 104 4.86 19.62 1.81
CA ALA A 104 4.77 19.61 0.36
C ALA A 104 3.98 18.39 -0.15
N GLY A 105 4.18 17.22 0.45
CA GLY A 105 3.42 16.00 0.13
C GLY A 105 1.94 16.13 0.42
N ILE A 106 1.57 16.69 1.58
CA ILE A 106 0.17 16.95 1.94
C ILE A 106 -0.47 17.94 0.94
N SER A 107 0.22 19.03 0.64
CA SER A 107 -0.24 20.02 -0.34
C SER A 107 -0.44 19.39 -1.73
N ALA A 108 0.52 18.58 -2.18
CA ALA A 108 0.44 17.88 -3.45
C ALA A 108 -0.77 16.92 -3.50
N ALA A 109 -1.01 16.14 -2.45
CA ALA A 109 -2.18 15.27 -2.39
C ALA A 109 -3.50 16.06 -2.32
N ALA A 110 -3.54 17.15 -1.55
CA ALA A 110 -4.72 18.01 -1.42
C ALA A 110 -5.13 18.66 -2.75
N GLN A 111 -4.17 19.16 -3.54
CA GLN A 111 -4.43 19.69 -4.89
C GLN A 111 -5.06 18.66 -5.83
N ARG A 112 -4.86 17.37 -5.55
CA ARG A 112 -5.37 16.25 -6.34
C ARG A 112 -6.57 15.55 -5.68
N GLY A 113 -7.00 15.97 -4.48
CA GLY A 113 -7.99 15.27 -3.67
C GLY A 113 -9.28 14.95 -4.42
N GLY A 114 -9.84 15.93 -5.15
CA GLY A 114 -11.04 15.72 -5.97
C GLY A 114 -10.84 14.70 -7.09
N ARG A 115 -9.62 14.55 -7.62
CA ARG A 115 -9.28 13.58 -8.69
C ARG A 115 -9.03 12.17 -8.14
N LEU A 116 -8.73 12.04 -6.85
CA LEU A 116 -8.61 10.76 -6.16
C LEU A 116 -9.99 10.12 -5.89
N LEU A 117 -11.05 10.91 -5.73
CA LEU A 117 -12.40 10.39 -5.45
C LEU A 117 -12.89 9.38 -6.50
N PRO A 118 -12.90 9.69 -7.82
CA PRO A 118 -13.27 8.70 -8.83
C PRO A 118 -12.39 7.45 -8.82
N TRP A 119 -11.09 7.59 -8.53
CA TRP A 119 -10.17 6.45 -8.45
C TRP A 119 -10.50 5.51 -7.28
N VAL A 120 -10.82 6.09 -6.12
CA VAL A 120 -11.27 5.36 -4.93
C VAL A 120 -12.56 4.61 -5.24
N LEU A 121 -13.53 5.23 -5.92
CA LEU A 121 -14.76 4.56 -6.34
C LEU A 121 -14.50 3.38 -7.29
N ILE A 122 -13.66 3.58 -8.31
CA ILE A 122 -13.25 2.53 -9.25
C ILE A 122 -12.59 1.37 -8.47
N THR A 123 -11.69 1.69 -7.55
CA THR A 123 -10.98 0.68 -6.74
C THR A 123 -11.94 -0.13 -5.89
N GLY A 124 -12.89 0.52 -5.21
CA GLY A 124 -13.88 -0.18 -4.40
C GLY A 124 -14.75 -1.12 -5.22
N VAL A 125 -15.23 -0.67 -6.38
CA VAL A 125 -16.07 -1.49 -7.27
C VAL A 125 -15.28 -2.66 -7.85
N VAL A 126 -14.06 -2.42 -8.32
CA VAL A 126 -13.22 -3.50 -8.89
C VAL A 126 -12.87 -4.52 -7.82
N SER A 127 -12.44 -4.10 -6.62
CA SER A 127 -12.16 -5.01 -5.51
C SER A 127 -13.40 -5.83 -5.13
N TRP A 128 -14.58 -5.21 -5.08
CA TRP A 128 -15.83 -5.92 -4.81
C TRP A 128 -16.15 -6.98 -5.87
N ILE A 129 -15.97 -6.65 -7.15
CA ILE A 129 -16.15 -7.61 -8.26
C ILE A 129 -15.15 -8.77 -8.15
N ILE A 130 -13.88 -8.47 -7.86
CA ILE A 130 -12.84 -9.49 -7.71
C ILE A 130 -13.20 -10.43 -6.56
N SER A 131 -13.61 -9.90 -5.41
CA SER A 131 -14.06 -10.70 -4.27
C SER A 131 -15.25 -11.59 -4.63
N ALA A 132 -16.25 -11.06 -5.32
CA ALA A 132 -17.42 -11.83 -5.77
C ALA A 132 -17.04 -12.96 -6.76
N VAL A 133 -16.00 -12.75 -7.58
CA VAL A 133 -15.44 -13.79 -8.45
C VAL A 133 -14.65 -14.81 -7.64
N GLU A 134 -13.84 -14.38 -6.66
CA GLU A 134 -13.05 -15.28 -5.81
C GLU A 134 -13.94 -16.25 -5.01
N GLU A 135 -15.08 -15.78 -4.51
CA GLU A 135 -16.05 -16.63 -3.80
C GLU A 135 -16.57 -17.78 -4.67
N ARG A 136 -16.71 -17.55 -5.99
CA ARG A 136 -17.24 -18.56 -6.93
C ARG A 136 -16.14 -19.39 -7.58
N VAL A 137 -15.03 -18.76 -7.93
CA VAL A 137 -13.89 -19.36 -8.61
C VAL A 137 -12.59 -18.82 -8.00
N PRO A 138 -12.13 -19.42 -6.89
CA PRO A 138 -11.02 -18.86 -6.09
C PRO A 138 -9.74 -18.62 -6.88
N PHE A 139 -9.38 -19.53 -7.78
CA PHE A 139 -8.17 -19.39 -8.59
C PHE A 139 -8.22 -18.16 -9.52
N ILE A 140 -9.37 -17.90 -10.15
CA ILE A 140 -9.55 -16.74 -11.03
C ILE A 140 -9.58 -15.46 -10.20
N GLY A 141 -10.31 -15.44 -9.09
CA GLY A 141 -10.36 -14.27 -8.20
C GLY A 141 -8.97 -13.85 -7.71
N ARG A 142 -8.16 -14.81 -7.24
CA ARG A 142 -6.76 -14.55 -6.83
C ARG A 142 -5.90 -14.03 -7.97
N PHE A 143 -6.05 -14.56 -9.17
CA PHE A 143 -5.33 -14.06 -10.34
C PHE A 143 -5.73 -12.61 -10.66
N LEU A 144 -7.03 -12.30 -10.61
CA LEU A 144 -7.54 -10.96 -10.83
C LEU A 144 -7.10 -9.98 -9.74
N ASP A 145 -6.99 -10.40 -8.48
CA ASP A 145 -6.43 -9.58 -7.40
C ASP A 145 -4.95 -9.22 -7.68
N VAL A 146 -4.13 -10.20 -8.05
CA VAL A 146 -2.73 -9.94 -8.44
C VAL A 146 -2.67 -9.00 -9.64
N ALA A 147 -3.48 -9.25 -10.67
CA ALA A 147 -3.58 -8.41 -11.86
C ALA A 147 -3.99 -6.96 -11.50
N TRP A 148 -4.98 -6.82 -10.63
CA TRP A 148 -5.49 -5.53 -10.18
C TRP A 148 -4.43 -4.76 -9.41
N ARG A 149 -3.70 -5.41 -8.51
CA ARG A 149 -2.57 -4.77 -7.80
C ARG A 149 -1.54 -4.22 -8.77
N VAL A 150 -1.19 -4.96 -9.82
CA VAL A 150 -0.26 -4.51 -10.88
C VAL A 150 -0.82 -3.27 -11.60
N VAL A 151 -2.10 -3.26 -11.94
CA VAL A 151 -2.77 -2.10 -12.56
C VAL A 151 -2.75 -0.89 -11.63
N SER A 152 -3.23 -1.03 -10.39
CA SER A 152 -3.25 0.04 -9.39
C SER A 152 -1.85 0.59 -9.12
N PHE A 153 -0.82 -0.27 -9.14
CA PHE A 153 0.57 0.12 -8.96
C PHE A 153 1.03 1.15 -9.99
N GLN A 154 0.51 1.08 -11.21
CA GLN A 154 0.86 1.97 -12.32
C GLN A 154 -0.10 3.15 -12.47
N VAL A 155 -1.40 2.93 -12.24
CA VAL A 155 -2.42 3.97 -12.40
C VAL A 155 -2.25 5.08 -11.39
N LEU A 156 -2.00 4.74 -10.11
CA LEU A 156 -1.95 5.76 -9.08
C LEU A 156 -0.77 6.75 -9.27
N PRO A 157 0.46 6.33 -9.59
CA PRO A 157 1.53 7.26 -9.95
C PRO A 157 1.23 8.07 -11.19
N THR A 158 0.62 7.47 -12.22
CA THR A 158 0.17 8.21 -13.42
C THR A 158 -0.78 9.35 -13.05
N LEU A 159 -1.81 9.05 -12.24
CA LEU A 159 -2.78 10.02 -11.76
C LEU A 159 -2.10 11.16 -10.99
N VAL A 160 -1.19 10.81 -10.07
CA VAL A 160 -0.55 11.78 -9.18
C VAL A 160 0.52 12.61 -9.89
N LEU A 161 1.44 11.99 -10.61
CA LEU A 161 2.60 12.65 -11.19
C LEU A 161 2.25 13.42 -12.46
N GLU A 162 1.30 12.93 -13.26
CA GLU A 162 0.86 13.60 -14.49
C GLU A 162 -0.40 14.45 -14.30
N ASN A 163 -0.95 14.46 -13.09
CA ASN A 163 -2.12 15.26 -12.75
C ASN A 163 -3.33 14.96 -13.67
N LEU A 164 -3.56 13.67 -13.95
CA LEU A 164 -4.67 13.18 -14.78
C LEU A 164 -5.90 12.82 -13.94
N GLY A 165 -7.07 12.76 -14.59
CA GLY A 165 -8.26 12.15 -14.00
C GLY A 165 -8.13 10.62 -13.96
N ALA A 166 -8.88 9.96 -13.07
CA ALA A 166 -8.79 8.51 -12.86
C ALA A 166 -8.99 7.70 -14.15
N ILE A 167 -9.99 8.06 -14.98
CA ILE A 167 -10.29 7.36 -16.23
C ILE A 167 -9.14 7.51 -17.23
N ASP A 168 -8.58 8.72 -17.35
CA ASP A 168 -7.49 9.00 -18.29
C ASP A 168 -6.20 8.32 -17.87
N ALA A 169 -5.91 8.29 -16.57
CA ALA A 169 -4.79 7.53 -16.01
C ALA A 169 -4.92 6.02 -16.29
N VAL A 170 -6.13 5.45 -16.15
CA VAL A 170 -6.40 4.04 -16.50
C VAL A 170 -6.20 3.80 -18.00
N LYS A 171 -6.65 4.71 -18.87
CA LYS A 171 -6.48 4.56 -20.33
C LYS A 171 -4.99 4.60 -20.71
N LYS A 172 -4.24 5.56 -20.17
CA LYS A 172 -2.81 5.73 -20.47
C LYS A 172 -1.97 4.55 -20.01
N THR A 173 -2.27 4.00 -18.84
CA THR A 173 -1.52 2.85 -18.31
C THR A 173 -1.70 1.56 -19.11
N LYS A 174 -2.74 1.41 -19.95
CA LYS A 174 -2.91 0.21 -20.79
C LYS A 174 -1.72 -0.03 -21.72
N GLU A 175 -1.14 1.05 -22.24
CA GLU A 175 -0.01 0.97 -23.18
C GLU A 175 1.29 0.56 -22.47
N THR A 176 1.45 0.95 -21.21
CA THR A 176 2.67 0.68 -20.42
C THR A 176 2.58 -0.62 -19.62
N LEU A 177 1.36 -1.09 -19.31
CA LEU A 177 1.13 -2.27 -18.48
C LEU A 177 1.77 -3.54 -19.04
N LYS A 178 1.73 -3.73 -20.36
CA LYS A 178 2.32 -4.90 -21.03
C LYS A 178 3.82 -5.03 -20.74
N ASN A 179 4.51 -3.89 -20.71
CA ASN A 179 5.94 -3.83 -20.44
C ASN A 179 6.22 -3.92 -18.92
N ALA A 180 5.30 -3.40 -18.10
CA ALA A 180 5.44 -3.34 -16.66
C ALA A 180 5.05 -4.66 -15.93
N TRP A 181 4.29 -5.55 -16.57
CA TRP A 181 3.66 -6.71 -15.92
C TRP A 181 4.61 -7.59 -15.10
N GLY A 182 5.64 -8.17 -15.74
CA GLY A 182 6.60 -9.04 -15.06
C GLY A 182 7.40 -8.33 -13.97
N HIS A 183 7.79 -7.07 -14.24
CA HIS A 183 8.54 -6.22 -13.32
C HIS A 183 7.73 -5.90 -12.05
N ASN A 184 6.44 -5.55 -12.19
CA ASN A 184 5.54 -5.27 -11.09
C ASN A 184 5.35 -6.52 -10.20
N VAL A 185 5.08 -7.68 -10.80
CA VAL A 185 4.79 -8.90 -10.03
C VAL A 185 5.99 -9.30 -9.16
N VAL A 186 7.19 -9.37 -9.74
CA VAL A 186 8.41 -9.74 -8.99
C VAL A 186 8.74 -8.71 -7.90
N GLY A 187 8.58 -7.43 -8.22
CA GLY A 187 8.83 -6.34 -7.27
C GLY A 187 7.86 -6.35 -6.09
N ILE A 188 6.56 -6.44 -6.36
CA ILE A 188 5.50 -6.44 -5.32
C ILE A 188 5.61 -7.69 -4.45
N VAL A 189 5.72 -8.89 -5.05
CA VAL A 189 5.82 -10.15 -4.29
C VAL A 189 7.09 -10.16 -3.44
N GLY A 190 8.21 -9.79 -4.05
CA GLY A 190 9.50 -9.75 -3.37
C GLY A 190 9.54 -8.76 -2.21
N LEU A 191 9.02 -7.55 -2.42
CA LEU A 191 8.98 -6.53 -1.38
C LEU A 191 8.06 -6.92 -0.22
N ASN A 192 6.90 -7.51 -0.53
CA ASN A 192 5.99 -8.03 0.49
C ASN A 192 6.62 -9.18 1.28
N PHE A 193 7.37 -10.06 0.62
CA PHE A 193 8.09 -11.15 1.28
C PHE A 193 9.11 -10.61 2.31
N PHE A 194 9.98 -9.67 1.92
CA PHE A 194 10.96 -9.09 2.83
C PHE A 194 10.34 -8.21 3.91
N THR A 195 9.24 -7.53 3.61
CA THR A 195 8.46 -6.78 4.60
C THR A 195 7.81 -7.72 5.62
N ALA A 196 7.26 -8.86 5.20
CA ALA A 196 6.72 -9.87 6.10
C ALA A 196 7.81 -10.46 7.00
N LEU A 197 9.02 -10.67 6.46
CA LEU A 197 10.18 -11.11 7.24
C LEU A 197 10.55 -10.11 8.34
N LEU A 198 10.43 -8.81 8.07
CA LEU A 198 10.66 -7.74 9.05
C LEU A 198 9.69 -7.80 10.24
N SER A 199 8.51 -8.40 10.06
CA SER A 199 7.50 -8.55 11.12
C SER A 199 7.76 -9.76 12.04
N LEU A 200 8.63 -10.71 11.66
CA LEU A 200 8.87 -11.93 12.45
C LEU A 200 9.33 -11.68 13.90
N PRO A 201 10.21 -10.72 14.22
CA PRO A 201 10.58 -10.45 15.61
C PRO A 201 9.38 -10.08 16.48
N GLY A 202 8.45 -9.29 15.95
CA GLY A 202 7.23 -8.92 16.66
C GLY A 202 6.29 -10.11 16.88
N ILE A 203 6.17 -11.00 15.89
CA ILE A 203 5.43 -12.27 16.03
C ILE A 203 6.08 -13.16 17.09
N GLY A 204 7.41 -13.24 17.10
CA GLY A 204 8.18 -13.98 18.11
C GLY A 204 7.93 -13.45 19.52
N LEU A 205 7.90 -12.13 19.71
CA LEU A 205 7.56 -11.51 21.00
C LEU A 205 6.15 -11.90 21.46
N ILE A 206 5.15 -11.79 20.58
CA ILE A 206 3.77 -12.20 20.91
C ILE A 206 3.72 -13.67 21.32
N TYR A 207 4.37 -14.55 20.54
CA TYR A 207 4.41 -15.98 20.82
C TYR A 207 5.04 -16.27 22.18
N LEU A 208 6.20 -15.69 22.48
CA LEU A 208 6.89 -15.87 23.78
C LEU A 208 6.03 -15.36 24.95
N GLY A 209 5.35 -14.24 24.77
CA GLY A 209 4.45 -13.68 25.77
C GLY A 209 3.26 -14.58 26.09
N VAL A 210 2.63 -15.16 25.06
CA VAL A 210 1.51 -16.10 25.23
C VAL A 210 2.01 -17.42 25.82
N ALA A 211 3.14 -17.94 25.34
CA ALA A 211 3.73 -19.20 25.82
C ALA A 211 4.15 -19.14 27.30
N ALA A 212 4.44 -17.94 27.83
CA ALA A 212 4.78 -17.74 29.23
C ALA A 212 3.62 -18.05 30.21
N ASN A 213 2.36 -18.10 29.75
CA ASN A 213 1.17 -18.37 30.57
C ASN A 213 1.05 -17.47 31.84
N MET A 214 1.63 -16.27 31.81
CA MET A 214 1.58 -15.30 32.90
C MET A 214 0.97 -14.00 32.38
N ALA A 215 -0.22 -13.63 32.85
CA ALA A 215 -0.98 -12.50 32.30
C ALA A 215 -0.18 -11.19 32.22
N ALA A 216 0.60 -10.87 33.25
CA ALA A 216 1.46 -9.67 33.27
C ALA A 216 2.56 -9.72 32.20
N VAL A 217 3.18 -10.89 31.99
CA VAL A 217 4.23 -11.08 30.97
C VAL A 217 3.61 -11.04 29.57
N THR A 218 2.46 -11.69 29.38
CA THR A 218 1.74 -11.68 28.11
C THR A 218 1.41 -10.27 27.66
N GLY A 219 0.87 -9.42 28.55
CA GLY A 219 0.52 -8.04 28.21
C GLY A 219 1.70 -7.22 27.69
N VAL A 220 2.86 -7.31 28.35
CA VAL A 220 4.08 -6.59 27.97
C VAL A 220 4.62 -7.06 26.61
N PHE A 221 4.75 -8.38 26.43
CA PHE A 221 5.29 -8.95 25.19
C PHE A 221 4.36 -8.73 23.99
N VAL A 222 3.04 -8.82 24.20
CA VAL A 222 2.05 -8.51 23.16
C VAL A 222 2.15 -7.04 22.76
N LEU A 223 2.25 -6.11 23.72
CA LEU A 223 2.40 -4.69 23.43
C LEU A 223 3.64 -4.42 22.57
N PHE A 224 4.82 -4.90 22.97
CA PHE A 224 6.04 -4.69 22.19
C PHE A 224 6.01 -5.39 20.83
N GLY A 225 5.44 -6.59 20.75
CA GLY A 225 5.30 -7.31 19.50
C GLY A 225 4.37 -6.61 18.51
N VAL A 226 3.25 -6.07 18.98
CA VAL A 226 2.33 -5.26 18.16
C VAL A 226 3.01 -3.97 17.72
N LEU A 227 3.67 -3.23 18.61
CA LEU A 227 4.41 -2.02 18.25
C LEU A 227 5.48 -2.28 17.19
N TRP A 228 6.21 -3.40 17.29
CA TRP A 228 7.18 -3.81 16.29
C TRP A 228 6.52 -4.06 14.92
N ILE A 229 5.42 -4.81 14.89
CA ILE A 229 4.68 -5.10 13.65
C ILE A 229 4.14 -3.82 13.02
N LEU A 230 3.68 -2.85 13.83
CA LEU A 230 3.24 -1.54 13.34
C LEU A 230 4.38 -0.78 12.67
N VAL A 231 5.56 -0.72 13.32
CA VAL A 231 6.75 -0.10 12.73
C VAL A 231 7.16 -0.80 11.42
N ALA A 232 7.21 -2.14 11.41
CA ALA A 232 7.53 -2.92 10.22
C ALA A 232 6.54 -2.66 9.07
N SER A 233 5.25 -2.50 9.38
CA SER A 233 4.20 -2.19 8.41
C SER A 233 4.33 -0.79 7.82
N ILE A 234 4.66 0.21 8.66
CA ILE A 234 4.93 1.60 8.22
C ILE A 234 6.13 1.63 7.28
N VAL A 235 7.21 0.95 7.66
CA VAL A 235 8.41 0.82 6.82
C VAL A 235 8.04 0.14 5.50
N GLY A 236 7.37 -1.00 5.54
CA GLY A 236 6.93 -1.73 4.36
C GLY A 236 6.11 -0.89 3.38
N ALA A 237 5.14 -0.14 3.89
CA ALA A 237 4.33 0.77 3.10
C ALA A 237 5.16 1.89 2.45
N ALA A 238 6.12 2.47 3.19
CA ALA A 238 7.03 3.48 2.65
C ALA A 238 7.92 2.91 1.54
N LEU A 239 8.51 1.72 1.76
CA LEU A 239 9.32 1.02 0.76
C LEU A 239 8.50 0.71 -0.50
N THR A 240 7.23 0.35 -0.32
CA THR A 240 6.30 0.06 -1.42
C THR A 240 6.03 1.30 -2.25
N GLY A 241 5.74 2.44 -1.62
CA GLY A 241 5.55 3.70 -2.34
C GLY A 241 6.81 4.18 -3.07
N ILE A 242 8.00 4.03 -2.47
CA ILE A 242 9.28 4.36 -3.12
C ILE A 242 9.49 3.49 -4.36
N PHE A 243 9.33 2.17 -4.22
CA PHE A 243 9.48 1.25 -5.34
C PHE A 243 8.42 1.49 -6.42
N GLN A 244 7.19 1.81 -6.02
CA GLN A 244 6.09 2.16 -6.92
C GLN A 244 6.44 3.33 -7.83
N THR A 245 6.95 4.41 -7.24
CA THR A 245 7.36 5.59 -7.99
C THR A 245 8.58 5.29 -8.88
N ALA A 246 9.56 4.54 -8.38
CA ALA A 246 10.74 4.19 -9.15
C ALA A 246 10.40 3.31 -10.37
N LEU A 247 9.52 2.34 -10.18
CA LEU A 247 9.08 1.44 -11.24
C LEU A 247 8.25 2.19 -12.28
N TYR A 248 7.38 3.10 -11.86
CA TYR A 248 6.65 3.99 -12.77
C TYR A 248 7.59 4.76 -13.69
N ARG A 249 8.61 5.44 -13.14
CA ARG A 249 9.63 6.18 -13.90
C ARG A 249 10.36 5.27 -14.91
N PHE A 250 10.69 4.05 -14.48
CA PHE A 250 11.34 3.07 -15.36
C PHE A 250 10.44 2.62 -16.52
N THR A 251 9.16 2.32 -16.26
CA THR A 251 8.26 1.74 -17.26
C THR A 251 7.62 2.78 -18.18
N VAL A 252 7.46 4.01 -17.73
CA VAL A 252 6.81 5.09 -18.47
C VAL A 252 7.82 6.02 -19.13
N ASP A 253 8.83 6.47 -18.39
CA ASP A 253 9.82 7.44 -18.90
C ASP A 253 11.07 6.75 -19.48
N GLY A 254 11.21 5.44 -19.29
CA GLY A 254 12.42 4.69 -19.67
C GLY A 254 13.65 5.05 -18.82
N HIS A 255 13.49 5.88 -17.80
CA HIS A 255 14.55 6.40 -16.94
C HIS A 255 14.62 5.60 -15.64
N VAL A 256 15.80 5.06 -15.33
CA VAL A 256 16.06 4.42 -14.03
C VAL A 256 16.50 5.50 -13.05
N PRO A 257 15.77 5.76 -11.96
CA PRO A 257 16.20 6.75 -10.98
C PRO A 257 17.58 6.45 -10.41
N GLY A 258 18.37 7.47 -10.10
CA GLY A 258 19.77 7.33 -9.65
C GLY A 258 20.01 6.26 -8.58
N PRO A 259 19.22 6.20 -7.48
CA PRO A 259 19.37 5.15 -6.46
C PRO A 259 19.20 3.73 -6.99
N PHE A 260 18.43 3.53 -8.06
CA PHE A 260 18.14 2.25 -8.70
C PHE A 260 19.03 1.97 -9.93
N ALA A 261 19.89 2.91 -10.36
CA ALA A 261 20.68 2.79 -11.59
C ALA A 261 21.68 1.62 -11.61
N GLY A 262 22.15 1.18 -10.44
CA GLY A 262 23.01 0.00 -10.30
C GLY A 262 22.27 -1.33 -10.30
N LEU A 263 20.93 -1.30 -10.35
CA LEU A 263 20.10 -2.49 -10.54
C LEU A 263 19.92 -2.67 -12.03
N ASP A 264 20.39 -3.81 -12.56
CA ASP A 264 20.03 -4.19 -13.91
C ASP A 264 18.56 -4.67 -13.92
N LEU A 265 17.64 -3.72 -13.73
CA LEU A 265 16.20 -3.95 -13.78
C LEU A 265 15.79 -4.59 -15.12
N ARG A 266 16.59 -4.40 -16.18
CA ARG A 266 16.38 -5.02 -17.50
C ARG A 266 16.83 -6.48 -17.56
N GLN A 267 17.94 -6.84 -16.91
CA GLN A 267 18.50 -8.19 -16.96
C GLN A 267 17.95 -9.10 -15.85
N ALA A 268 17.61 -8.53 -14.69
CA ALA A 268 16.98 -9.21 -13.57
C ALA A 268 15.51 -9.61 -13.82
N LEU A 269 14.81 -8.88 -14.70
CA LEU A 269 13.36 -9.00 -14.91
C LEU A 269 12.97 -9.38 -16.34
N LYS A 270 13.95 -9.72 -17.19
CA LYS A 270 13.73 -10.52 -18.40
C LYS A 270 13.36 -11.95 -17.98
N THR A 271 12.08 -12.17 -17.68
CA THR A 271 11.48 -13.47 -17.97
C THR A 271 11.49 -13.63 -19.48
N ARG A 272 12.26 -14.60 -19.99
CA ARG A 272 12.12 -15.05 -21.38
C ARG A 272 10.69 -15.45 -21.67
#